data_AF-A0A2E5B629-F1
#
_entry.id   AF-A0A2E5B629-F1
#
_cell.length_a   1.000
_cell.length_b   1.000
_cell.length_c   1.000
_cell.angle_alpha   90.00
_cell.angle_beta   90.00
_cell.angle_gamma   90.00
#
_symmetry.space_group_name_H-M   'P 1'
#
loop_
_entity.id
_entity.type
_entity.pdbx_description
1 polymer ?
#
loop_
_entity_poly.entity_id
_entity_poly.type
_entity_poly.pdbx_seq_one_letter_code
_entity_poly.pdbx_strand_id
1 'polypeptide(L)'
;MGNTYQVRTVTQNGVGLPTSGGIIKEEHINDELTTIIAAFNATTGHSHNGTDSARVSVIGPAGQYSTDANAFFATSSASVGLGKTGNVWKDLHIDNVVIDGSTISTIGTNTDLTITPVGTGSVIIAEGDLKIGSTAVTSTAAELNILDGKSFLDEDDMASDSATGIASQQSIKAYVDSQVTAQDLDGTADSGTFAIDLDSQALAVTGGTGIDTSATGQAVTVAIDNTVATLAGTQSLTNKTLTAPVFGGISTTASGNLQVKPATNILEVQGNGSDTEGQIQLNCHANSHGQILKSQPHSEAVTNTMLLPKGANSTLVSLVSTDTLTNKTLTSPKINENVVMSSTATELNILDGATVTTTELNLIDGDTARGTDALADGDGILINDNGTMKMTNVQTVRTYMTTNAATTGKAIAMAMVFG
;
A
#
# COMPACT_ATOMS: atom_id res chain seq x y z
N MET A 1 55.66 21.68 -141.83
CA MET A 1 56.51 22.89 -141.87
C MET A 1 57.70 22.61 -140.96
N GLY A 2 58.87 22.42 -141.55
CA GLY A 2 60.04 21.88 -140.87
C GLY A 2 60.66 22.89 -139.90
N ASN A 3 60.75 22.50 -138.64
CA ASN A 3 61.73 23.06 -137.72
C ASN A 3 62.86 22.05 -137.58
N THR A 4 63.92 22.30 -138.35
CA THR A 4 65.23 21.67 -138.23
C THR A 4 65.81 22.02 -136.86
N TYR A 5 65.79 21.09 -135.91
CA TYR A 5 66.59 21.22 -134.70
C TYR A 5 67.99 20.65 -134.96
N GLN A 6 68.98 21.54 -134.93
CA GLN A 6 70.38 21.18 -135.10
C GLN A 6 70.84 20.28 -133.95
N VAL A 7 71.28 19.08 -134.29
CA VAL A 7 72.05 18.24 -133.37
C VAL A 7 73.50 18.72 -133.43
N ARG A 8 73.92 19.50 -132.44
CA ARG A 8 75.33 19.86 -132.24
C ARG A 8 76.01 18.72 -131.49
N THR A 9 77.00 18.12 -132.15
CA THR A 9 77.94 17.14 -131.61
C THR A 9 78.65 17.70 -130.37
N VAL A 10 78.52 17.01 -129.23
CA VAL A 10 79.37 17.24 -128.05
C VAL A 10 80.39 16.10 -128.04
N THR A 11 81.62 16.40 -128.48
CA THR A 11 82.70 15.41 -128.61
C THR A 11 83.26 15.01 -127.24
N GLN A 12 83.01 13.75 -126.89
CA GLN A 12 83.70 12.85 -125.96
C GLN A 12 84.28 13.39 -124.64
N ASN A 13 83.64 12.98 -123.53
CA ASN A 13 84.27 12.13 -122.52
C ASN A 13 83.19 11.38 -121.70
N GLY A 14 82.95 10.11 -122.03
CA GLY A 14 82.89 9.08 -120.99
C GLY A 14 81.58 8.38 -120.57
N VAL A 15 80.37 8.79 -120.97
CA VAL A 15 79.17 7.92 -120.79
C VAL A 15 78.33 7.96 -122.05
N GLY A 16 78.44 6.88 -122.84
CA GLY A 16 78.06 6.82 -124.24
C GLY A 16 76.57 6.64 -124.48
N LEU A 17 76.01 7.53 -125.31
CA LEU A 17 74.89 7.20 -126.18
C LEU A 17 75.36 6.18 -127.24
N PRO A 18 74.50 5.25 -127.70
CA PRO A 18 74.88 4.16 -128.60
C PRO A 18 75.58 4.66 -129.86
N THR A 19 76.74 4.08 -130.16
CA THR A 19 77.65 4.43 -131.26
C THR A 19 77.14 4.04 -132.66
N SER A 20 75.81 3.95 -132.84
CA SER A 20 75.12 3.79 -134.12
C SER A 20 73.80 4.59 -134.15
N GLY A 21 73.87 5.93 -134.22
CA GLY A 21 72.74 6.76 -134.68
C GLY A 21 71.37 6.58 -134.00
N GLY A 22 71.31 6.17 -132.71
CA GLY A 22 70.06 5.95 -131.99
C GLY A 22 69.43 7.25 -131.48
N ILE A 23 68.27 7.62 -132.01
CA ILE A 23 67.42 8.74 -131.56
C ILE A 23 66.64 8.30 -130.31
N ILE A 24 66.56 9.13 -129.26
CA ILE A 24 65.57 8.90 -128.17
C ILE A 24 64.18 9.03 -128.80
N LYS A 25 63.46 7.90 -128.87
CA LYS A 25 62.11 7.84 -129.43
C LYS A 25 61.08 8.05 -128.32
N GLU A 26 59.90 8.49 -128.72
CA GLU A 26 58.72 8.68 -127.85
C GLU A 26 58.42 7.46 -126.97
N GLU A 27 58.69 6.25 -127.47
CA GLU A 27 58.52 4.98 -126.77
C GLU A 27 59.35 4.84 -125.47
N HIS A 28 60.47 5.56 -125.32
CA HIS A 28 61.30 5.49 -124.11
C HIS A 28 60.80 6.36 -122.95
N ILE A 29 59.91 7.33 -123.21
CA ILE A 29 59.39 8.28 -122.19
C ILE A 29 57.95 7.93 -121.82
N ASN A 30 57.19 7.36 -122.76
CA ASN A 30 55.78 7.05 -122.55
C ASN A 30 55.55 6.00 -121.46
N ASP A 31 56.43 5.01 -121.30
CA ASP A 31 56.27 3.99 -120.26
C ASP A 31 56.47 4.56 -118.84
N GLU A 32 57.45 5.45 -118.62
CA GLU A 32 57.66 6.09 -117.31
C GLU A 32 56.49 7.02 -116.95
N LEU A 33 56.02 7.83 -117.90
CA LEU A 33 54.88 8.72 -117.68
C LEU A 33 53.59 7.93 -117.39
N THR A 34 53.37 6.83 -118.13
CA THR A 34 52.20 5.96 -117.92
C THR A 34 52.26 5.29 -116.54
N THR A 35 53.44 4.87 -116.10
CA THR A 35 53.63 4.23 -114.78
C THR A 35 53.36 5.22 -113.63
N ILE A 36 53.80 6.47 -113.77
CA ILE A 36 53.53 7.53 -112.78
C ILE A 36 52.03 7.87 -112.73
N ILE A 37 51.37 7.97 -113.88
CA ILE A 37 49.92 8.21 -113.94
C ILE A 37 49.14 7.05 -113.31
N ALA A 38 49.54 5.81 -113.57
CA ALA A 38 48.91 4.63 -112.98
C ALA A 38 49.09 4.59 -111.45
N ALA A 39 50.29 4.88 -110.94
CA ALA A 39 50.55 4.96 -109.51
C ALA A 39 49.75 6.07 -108.82
N PHE A 40 49.60 7.23 -109.47
CA PHE A 40 48.80 8.34 -108.93
C PHE A 40 47.31 7.99 -108.88
N ASN A 41 46.76 7.41 -109.96
CA ASN A 41 45.36 7.01 -110.04
C ASN A 41 45.00 5.82 -109.14
N ALA A 42 45.98 5.00 -108.74
CA ALA A 42 45.79 3.89 -107.80
C ALA A 42 45.72 4.35 -106.33
N THR A 43 46.01 5.62 -106.02
CA THR A 43 45.84 6.14 -104.66
C THR A 43 44.36 6.42 -104.39
N THR A 44 43.79 5.79 -103.37
CA THR A 44 42.44 6.07 -102.87
C THR A 44 42.54 6.83 -101.55
N GLY A 45 41.72 7.85 -101.34
CA GLY A 45 41.58 8.52 -100.03
C GLY A 45 41.72 10.04 -100.04
N HIS A 46 42.17 10.65 -101.15
CA HIS A 46 42.19 12.10 -101.32
C HIS A 46 41.85 12.47 -102.79
N SER A 47 40.86 13.33 -103.03
CA SER A 47 40.57 13.89 -104.36
C SER A 47 41.25 15.25 -104.51
N HIS A 48 42.24 15.35 -105.40
CA HIS A 48 42.86 16.63 -105.78
C HIS A 48 42.25 17.14 -107.09
N ASN A 49 41.18 17.93 -107.01
CA ASN A 49 40.62 18.64 -108.18
C ASN A 49 41.35 19.96 -108.48
N GLY A 50 42.40 20.30 -107.71
CA GLY A 50 43.22 21.49 -107.93
C GLY A 50 42.52 22.82 -107.65
N THR A 51 41.30 22.81 -107.13
CA THR A 51 40.48 24.03 -106.93
C THR A 51 40.05 24.29 -105.49
N ASP A 52 40.16 23.31 -104.58
CA ASP A 52 39.77 23.51 -103.17
C ASP A 52 40.96 23.77 -102.24
N SER A 53 40.95 24.93 -101.57
CA SER A 53 41.92 25.35 -100.55
C SER A 53 41.69 24.72 -99.17
N ALA A 54 40.69 23.85 -99.01
CA ALA A 54 40.41 23.17 -97.76
C ALA A 54 40.92 21.73 -97.82
N ARG A 55 41.87 21.37 -96.95
CA ARG A 55 42.29 19.98 -96.73
C ARG A 55 41.13 19.22 -96.08
N VAL A 56 40.24 18.63 -96.89
CA VAL A 56 39.23 17.69 -96.39
C VAL A 56 39.95 16.38 -96.05
N SER A 57 40.30 16.21 -94.77
CA SER A 57 40.79 14.92 -94.28
C SER A 57 39.58 14.03 -94.04
N VAL A 58 39.22 13.23 -95.05
CA VAL A 58 38.12 12.27 -94.92
C VAL A 58 38.57 11.15 -93.97
N ILE A 59 38.03 11.14 -92.75
CA ILE A 59 38.25 10.06 -91.78
C ILE A 59 37.08 9.07 -91.90
N GLY A 60 37.36 7.89 -92.45
CA GLY A 60 36.36 6.83 -92.70
C GLY A 60 36.01 6.64 -94.18
N PRO A 61 35.06 5.75 -94.51
CA PRO A 61 34.57 5.57 -95.87
C PRO A 61 34.11 6.90 -96.48
N ALA A 62 34.34 7.08 -97.78
CA ALA A 62 34.08 8.33 -98.48
C ALA A 62 32.68 8.90 -98.18
N GLY A 63 32.66 10.12 -97.62
CA GLY A 63 31.44 10.93 -97.50
C GLY A 63 30.65 10.83 -96.18
N GLN A 64 31.09 10.06 -95.17
CA GLN A 64 30.33 9.94 -93.91
C GLN A 64 30.64 11.02 -92.86
N TYR A 65 31.88 11.52 -92.81
CA TYR A 65 32.34 12.46 -91.78
C TYR A 65 33.11 13.62 -92.40
N SER A 66 32.89 14.83 -91.88
CA SER A 66 33.58 16.06 -92.28
C SER A 66 34.15 16.78 -91.06
N THR A 67 35.27 17.48 -91.29
CA THR A 67 35.92 18.34 -90.31
C THR A 67 35.94 19.78 -90.82
N ASP A 68 35.70 20.76 -89.95
CA ASP A 68 36.11 22.15 -90.19
C ASP A 68 37.12 22.59 -89.10
N ALA A 69 37.41 23.89 -89.03
CA ALA A 69 38.37 24.43 -88.07
C ALA A 69 37.97 24.19 -86.60
N ASN A 70 36.68 23.98 -86.32
CA ASN A 70 36.11 24.03 -84.98
C ASN A 70 35.23 22.81 -84.63
N ALA A 71 34.86 21.96 -85.60
CA ALA A 71 33.93 20.86 -85.36
C ALA A 71 34.19 19.61 -86.24
N PHE A 72 33.78 18.46 -85.73
CA PHE A 72 33.71 17.17 -86.42
C PHE A 72 32.26 16.70 -86.43
N PHE A 73 31.66 16.50 -87.62
CA PHE A 73 30.23 16.20 -87.76
C PHE A 73 29.93 15.22 -88.91
N ALA A 74 28.84 14.44 -88.76
CA ALA A 74 28.31 13.61 -89.83
C ALA A 74 27.63 14.48 -90.89
N THR A 75 27.80 14.11 -92.16
CA THR A 75 27.25 14.85 -93.33
C THR A 75 25.80 14.49 -93.65
N SER A 76 25.17 13.59 -92.87
CA SER A 76 23.76 13.20 -92.95
C SER A 76 23.22 12.83 -91.57
N SER A 77 21.91 12.63 -91.41
CA SER A 77 21.21 12.31 -90.14
C SER A 77 21.64 10.99 -89.47
N ALA A 78 22.74 10.38 -89.91
CA ALA A 78 23.37 9.25 -89.25
C ALA A 78 24.01 9.72 -87.93
N SER A 79 23.77 8.97 -86.87
CA SER A 79 24.46 9.17 -85.60
C SER A 79 25.98 9.10 -85.82
N VAL A 80 26.71 10.07 -85.27
CA VAL A 80 28.19 9.99 -85.21
C VAL A 80 28.53 8.91 -84.19
N GLY A 81 28.75 7.68 -84.67
CA GLY A 81 29.24 6.59 -83.84
C GLY A 81 30.65 6.90 -83.33
N LEU A 82 30.81 7.08 -82.03
CA LEU A 82 32.10 7.36 -81.39
C LEU A 82 32.94 6.08 -81.18
N GLY A 83 32.84 5.10 -82.09
CA GLY A 83 33.66 3.89 -82.08
C GLY A 83 32.93 2.55 -81.91
N LYS A 84 33.70 1.46 -81.90
CA LYS A 84 33.25 0.09 -81.58
C LYS A 84 33.30 -0.13 -80.05
N THR A 85 32.63 -1.16 -79.54
CA THR A 85 32.74 -1.59 -78.12
C THR A 85 34.22 -1.77 -77.75
N GLY A 86 34.75 -0.91 -76.87
CA GLY A 86 36.14 -0.98 -76.38
C GLY A 86 37.02 0.27 -76.59
N ASN A 87 36.56 1.29 -77.31
CA ASN A 87 37.30 2.56 -77.37
C ASN A 87 37.17 3.34 -76.05
N VAL A 88 38.30 3.69 -75.43
CA VAL A 88 38.37 4.58 -74.26
C VAL A 88 38.70 5.98 -74.75
N TRP A 89 37.75 6.90 -74.66
CA TRP A 89 37.97 8.32 -74.92
C TRP A 89 38.37 8.97 -73.61
N LYS A 90 39.43 9.79 -73.64
CA LYS A 90 39.88 10.51 -72.44
C LYS A 90 38.81 11.52 -72.00
N ASP A 91 38.36 12.34 -72.96
CA ASP A 91 37.27 13.30 -72.78
C ASP A 91 36.35 13.25 -74.01
N LEU A 92 35.04 13.27 -73.79
CA LEU A 92 34.05 13.54 -74.83
C LEU A 92 33.33 14.83 -74.50
N HIS A 93 33.63 15.87 -75.27
CA HIS A 93 32.93 17.15 -75.21
C HIS A 93 31.74 17.10 -76.17
N ILE A 94 30.55 16.98 -75.60
CA ILE A 94 29.29 17.26 -76.31
C ILE A 94 28.95 18.72 -75.98
N ASP A 95 28.21 19.42 -76.83
CA ASP A 95 27.87 20.82 -76.56
C ASP A 95 27.32 20.99 -75.11
N ASN A 96 27.98 21.86 -74.34
CA ASN A 96 27.75 22.12 -72.91
C ASN A 96 27.88 20.94 -71.92
N VAL A 97 28.32 19.74 -72.34
CA VAL A 97 28.51 18.55 -71.50
C VAL A 97 29.91 17.96 -71.70
N VAL A 98 30.58 17.63 -70.60
CA VAL A 98 31.86 16.93 -70.59
C VAL A 98 31.70 15.57 -69.92
N ILE A 99 32.18 14.54 -70.59
CA ILE A 99 32.40 13.23 -70.01
C ILE A 99 33.91 13.05 -69.86
N ASP A 100 34.41 13.08 -68.62
CA ASP A 100 35.82 12.85 -68.26
C ASP A 100 35.87 11.64 -67.31
N GLY A 101 36.40 10.53 -67.84
CA GLY A 101 36.44 9.25 -67.13
C GLY A 101 35.05 8.75 -66.70
N SER A 102 34.80 8.69 -65.39
CA SER A 102 33.52 8.26 -64.79
C SER A 102 32.61 9.42 -64.37
N THR A 103 32.94 10.65 -64.76
CA THR A 103 32.18 11.86 -64.43
C THR A 103 31.47 12.39 -65.65
N ILE A 104 30.20 12.78 -65.49
CA ILE A 104 29.45 13.56 -66.47
C ILE A 104 29.16 14.91 -65.82
N SER A 105 29.55 16.01 -66.45
CA SER A 105 29.36 17.37 -65.93
C SER A 105 28.95 18.35 -67.04
N THR A 106 28.36 19.46 -66.64
CA THR A 106 28.14 20.61 -67.54
C THR A 106 29.31 21.60 -67.40
N ILE A 107 29.60 22.35 -68.45
CA ILE A 107 30.69 23.36 -68.45
C ILE A 107 30.22 24.80 -68.26
N GLY A 108 28.90 25.05 -68.33
CA GLY A 108 28.33 26.36 -68.07
C GLY A 108 28.08 26.59 -66.58
N THR A 109 28.30 27.82 -66.10
CA THR A 109 27.98 28.18 -64.70
C THR A 109 26.48 28.04 -64.43
N ASN A 110 26.11 27.36 -63.34
CA ASN A 110 24.72 27.10 -62.95
C ASN A 110 23.88 26.43 -64.06
N THR A 111 24.51 25.63 -64.94
CA THR A 111 23.80 24.87 -65.96
C THR A 111 23.48 23.47 -65.46
N ASP A 112 22.20 23.09 -65.52
CA ASP A 112 21.73 21.79 -65.08
C ASP A 112 22.06 20.69 -66.10
N LEU A 113 22.44 19.50 -65.62
CA LEU A 113 22.44 18.30 -66.45
C LEU A 113 21.03 17.69 -66.47
N THR A 114 20.26 18.02 -67.51
CA THR A 114 18.90 17.47 -67.66
C THR A 114 18.95 16.11 -68.36
N ILE A 115 18.54 15.05 -67.65
CA ILE A 115 18.40 13.70 -68.22
C ILE A 115 16.90 13.36 -68.30
N THR A 116 16.29 13.72 -69.43
CA THR A 116 14.86 13.46 -69.67
C THR A 116 14.73 12.41 -70.78
N PRO A 117 14.18 11.23 -70.50
CA PRO A 117 13.92 10.24 -71.53
C PRO A 117 12.85 10.75 -72.51
N VAL A 118 12.96 10.40 -73.79
CA VAL A 118 11.95 10.76 -74.80
C VAL A 118 10.72 9.88 -74.62
N GLY A 119 9.52 10.48 -74.65
CA GLY A 119 8.25 9.75 -74.52
C GLY A 119 8.02 9.20 -73.11
N THR A 120 7.64 7.92 -73.00
CA THR A 120 7.37 7.24 -71.71
C THR A 120 8.59 6.50 -71.16
N GLY A 121 9.80 6.82 -71.63
CA GLY A 121 11.02 6.18 -71.14
C GLY A 121 11.33 6.53 -69.68
N SER A 122 12.31 5.86 -69.09
CA SER A 122 12.74 6.08 -67.71
C SER A 122 14.25 6.26 -67.64
N VAL A 123 14.71 7.06 -66.69
CA VAL A 123 16.12 7.03 -66.26
C VAL A 123 16.25 5.88 -65.27
N ILE A 124 16.97 4.83 -65.65
CA ILE A 124 17.16 3.64 -64.82
C ILE A 124 18.55 3.72 -64.20
N ILE A 125 18.61 3.71 -62.88
CA ILE A 125 19.81 3.54 -62.07
C ILE A 125 19.60 2.25 -61.29
N ALA A 126 20.57 1.34 -61.29
CA ALA A 126 20.41 0.08 -60.58
C ALA A 126 20.36 0.31 -59.06
N GLU A 127 19.77 -0.63 -58.33
CA GLU A 127 19.67 -0.56 -56.88
C GLU A 127 21.05 -0.40 -56.22
N GLY A 128 21.18 0.59 -55.33
CA GLY A 128 22.44 0.91 -54.65
C GLY A 128 23.42 1.79 -55.43
N ASP A 129 23.18 2.05 -56.73
CA ASP A 129 24.09 2.85 -57.55
C ASP A 129 23.83 4.37 -57.46
N LEU A 130 22.64 4.80 -57.01
CA LEU A 130 22.34 6.23 -56.82
C LEU A 130 23.00 6.76 -55.55
N LYS A 131 23.92 7.72 -55.71
CA LYS A 131 24.54 8.49 -54.62
C LYS A 131 24.28 9.97 -54.82
N ILE A 132 23.91 10.69 -53.76
CA ILE A 132 23.81 12.15 -53.76
C ILE A 132 24.92 12.69 -52.86
N GLY A 133 25.90 13.37 -53.48
CA GLY A 133 27.15 13.70 -52.81
C GLY A 133 27.95 12.44 -52.43
N SER A 134 28.35 12.31 -51.17
CA SER A 134 29.05 11.13 -50.66
C SER A 134 28.14 10.05 -50.06
N THR A 135 26.82 10.26 -50.05
CA THR A 135 25.86 9.38 -49.38
C THR A 135 25.10 8.53 -50.40
N ALA A 136 25.09 7.21 -50.21
CA ALA A 136 24.26 6.31 -50.99
C ALA A 136 22.79 6.47 -50.62
N VAL A 137 21.93 6.53 -51.63
CA VAL A 137 20.49 6.41 -51.46
C VAL A 137 20.16 4.92 -51.39
N THR A 138 19.97 4.41 -50.18
CA THR A 138 19.67 2.98 -49.93
C THR A 138 18.18 2.68 -49.93
N SER A 139 17.33 3.70 -49.99
CA SER A 139 15.88 3.57 -50.11
C SER A 139 15.50 3.11 -51.52
N THR A 140 14.51 2.23 -51.61
CA THR A 140 13.84 1.86 -52.85
C THR A 140 13.12 3.07 -53.47
N ALA A 141 12.81 3.00 -54.76
CA ALA A 141 12.03 4.04 -55.44
C ALA A 141 10.64 4.24 -54.79
N ALA A 142 10.04 3.17 -54.26
CA ALA A 142 8.77 3.25 -53.55
C ALA A 142 8.89 4.04 -52.24
N GLU A 143 9.96 3.80 -51.48
CA GLU A 143 10.25 4.55 -50.24
C GLU A 143 10.55 6.02 -50.52
N LEU A 144 11.34 6.32 -51.57
CA LEU A 144 11.59 7.70 -51.99
C LEU A 144 10.30 8.41 -52.40
N ASN A 145 9.43 7.71 -53.13
CA ASN A 145 8.14 8.24 -53.59
C ASN A 145 7.17 8.54 -52.44
N ILE A 146 7.33 7.89 -51.27
CA ILE A 146 6.55 8.22 -50.07
C ILE A 146 7.00 9.56 -49.47
N LEU A 147 8.28 9.92 -49.61
CA LEU A 147 8.81 11.22 -49.15
C LEU A 147 8.55 12.36 -50.15
N ASP A 148 8.32 12.03 -51.42
CA ASP A 148 8.10 13.04 -52.46
C ASP A 148 6.85 13.89 -52.17
N GLY A 149 7.04 15.21 -52.15
CA GLY A 149 5.98 16.18 -51.85
C GLY A 149 5.42 16.12 -50.43
N LYS A 150 6.04 15.38 -49.50
CA LYS A 150 5.60 15.30 -48.09
C LYS A 150 6.50 16.15 -47.19
N SER A 151 5.88 17.00 -46.39
CA SER A 151 6.52 17.61 -45.22
C SER A 151 6.34 16.70 -44.01
N PHE A 152 7.30 16.74 -43.08
CA PHE A 152 7.04 16.21 -41.74
C PHE A 152 5.95 17.06 -41.08
N LEU A 153 4.91 16.40 -40.61
CA LEU A 153 3.79 17.03 -39.92
C LEU A 153 4.14 17.18 -38.44
N ASP A 154 3.72 18.32 -37.89
CA ASP A 154 3.67 18.53 -36.46
C ASP A 154 2.30 18.09 -35.95
N GLU A 155 2.29 16.99 -35.22
CA GLU A 155 1.08 16.30 -34.74
C GLU A 155 1.01 16.26 -33.21
N ASP A 156 1.57 17.27 -32.54
CA ASP A 156 1.52 17.41 -31.07
C ASP A 156 0.07 17.33 -30.53
N ASP A 157 -0.92 17.77 -31.30
CA ASP A 157 -2.34 17.80 -30.94
C ASP A 157 -3.25 16.97 -31.89
N MET A 158 -2.65 16.29 -32.88
CA MET A 158 -3.35 15.57 -33.95
C MET A 158 -4.39 16.42 -34.74
N ALA A 159 -4.29 17.75 -34.73
CA ALA A 159 -5.26 18.62 -35.41
C ALA A 159 -5.15 18.59 -36.94
N SER A 160 -4.07 18.02 -37.50
CA SER A 160 -3.80 17.94 -38.94
C SER A 160 -3.78 16.50 -39.49
N ASP A 161 -4.48 15.60 -38.81
CA ASP A 161 -4.38 14.15 -39.01
C ASP A 161 -4.46 13.72 -40.49
N SER A 162 -3.42 13.02 -40.94
CA SER A 162 -3.31 12.57 -42.33
C SER A 162 -2.97 11.09 -42.43
N ALA A 163 -3.82 10.33 -43.12
CA ALA A 163 -3.56 8.91 -43.42
C ALA A 163 -2.31 8.67 -44.30
N THR A 164 -1.72 9.73 -44.88
CA THR A 164 -0.51 9.65 -45.72
C THR A 164 0.55 10.66 -45.33
N GLY A 165 0.39 11.33 -44.17
CA GLY A 165 1.38 12.24 -43.61
C GLY A 165 2.46 11.49 -42.85
N ILE A 166 3.61 12.12 -42.65
CA ILE A 166 4.71 11.55 -41.86
C ILE A 166 4.88 12.43 -40.62
N ALA A 167 4.51 11.93 -39.45
CA ALA A 167 4.71 12.65 -38.20
C ALA A 167 6.16 12.54 -37.71
N SER A 168 6.65 13.57 -37.02
CA SER A 168 7.96 13.51 -36.37
C SER A 168 7.89 12.66 -35.08
N GLN A 169 9.04 12.10 -34.66
CA GLN A 169 9.11 11.37 -33.38
C GLN A 169 8.84 12.29 -32.18
N GLN A 170 9.19 13.58 -32.28
CA GLN A 170 8.85 14.58 -31.27
C GLN A 170 7.35 14.80 -31.20
N SER A 171 6.68 14.88 -32.34
CA SER A 171 5.24 15.12 -32.37
C SER A 171 4.42 13.97 -31.82
N ILE A 172 4.81 12.74 -32.15
CA ILE A 172 4.20 11.56 -31.54
C ILE A 172 4.40 11.57 -30.01
N LYS A 173 5.59 11.94 -29.54
CA LYS A 173 5.88 12.01 -28.10
C LYS A 173 5.04 13.09 -27.42
N ALA A 174 4.99 14.30 -27.99
CA ALA A 174 4.24 15.41 -27.45
C ALA A 174 2.75 15.09 -27.36
N TYR A 175 2.17 14.48 -28.40
CA TYR A 175 0.78 14.02 -28.36
C TYR A 175 0.56 12.98 -27.27
N VAL A 176 1.38 11.92 -27.22
CA VAL A 176 1.24 10.86 -26.21
C VAL A 176 1.38 11.43 -24.79
N ASP A 177 2.41 12.23 -24.53
CA ASP A 177 2.60 12.87 -23.23
C ASP A 177 1.39 13.75 -22.88
N SER A 178 0.94 14.60 -23.82
CA SER A 178 -0.23 15.45 -23.62
C SER A 178 -1.51 14.64 -23.35
N GLN A 179 -1.70 13.49 -24.00
CA GLN A 179 -2.86 12.64 -23.75
C GLN A 179 -2.80 11.97 -22.37
N VAL A 180 -1.61 11.60 -21.88
CA VAL A 180 -1.46 10.99 -20.56
C VAL A 180 -1.64 12.04 -19.46
N THR A 181 -1.05 13.23 -19.62
CA THR A 181 -1.23 14.36 -18.68
C THR A 181 -2.68 14.85 -18.64
N ALA A 182 -3.44 14.70 -19.73
CA ALA A 182 -4.85 15.07 -19.77
C ALA A 182 -5.80 14.01 -19.18
N GLN A 183 -5.31 12.79 -18.94
CA GLN A 183 -6.11 11.69 -18.41
C GLN A 183 -5.94 11.58 -16.90
N ASP A 184 -7.05 11.73 -16.20
CA ASP A 184 -7.11 11.54 -14.75
C ASP A 184 -7.80 10.22 -14.38
N LEU A 185 -7.43 9.67 -13.22
CA LEU A 185 -8.30 8.77 -12.48
C LEU A 185 -9.26 9.60 -11.64
N ASP A 186 -10.49 9.76 -12.15
CA ASP A 186 -11.57 10.42 -11.43
C ASP A 186 -12.06 9.60 -10.24
N GLY A 187 -12.24 10.27 -9.10
CA GLY A 187 -12.74 9.69 -7.86
C GLY A 187 -13.79 10.56 -7.17
N THR A 188 -14.67 9.92 -6.43
CA THR A 188 -15.63 10.58 -5.53
C THR A 188 -15.51 9.98 -4.13
N ALA A 189 -15.50 10.85 -3.13
CA ALA A 189 -15.55 10.53 -1.73
C ALA A 189 -16.72 11.25 -1.07
N ASP A 190 -17.03 10.89 0.17
CA ASP A 190 -18.12 11.51 0.93
C ASP A 190 -17.94 13.03 1.10
N SER A 191 -16.69 13.52 1.03
CA SER A 191 -16.35 14.93 1.13
C SER A 191 -16.23 15.68 -0.21
N GLY A 192 -16.43 15.01 -1.36
CA GLY A 192 -16.36 15.63 -2.69
C GLY A 192 -15.68 14.78 -3.77
N THR A 193 -15.46 15.38 -4.95
CA THR A 193 -14.72 14.78 -6.06
C THR A 193 -13.22 15.06 -5.94
N PHE A 194 -12.40 14.16 -6.47
CA PHE A 194 -10.97 14.36 -6.70
C PHE A 194 -10.59 13.69 -8.01
N ALA A 195 -9.44 14.07 -8.56
CA ALA A 195 -8.88 13.49 -9.77
C ALA A 195 -7.39 13.26 -9.52
N ILE A 196 -6.83 12.19 -10.06
CA ILE A 196 -5.41 11.86 -9.94
C ILE A 196 -4.82 11.82 -11.33
N ASP A 197 -3.92 12.75 -11.61
CA ASP A 197 -3.14 12.77 -12.85
C ASP A 197 -2.24 11.52 -12.91
N LEU A 198 -2.41 10.73 -13.96
CA LEU A 198 -1.78 9.42 -14.11
C LEU A 198 -0.27 9.47 -14.37
N ASP A 199 0.28 10.60 -14.83
CA ASP A 199 1.74 10.74 -15.06
C ASP A 199 2.50 11.48 -13.97
N SER A 200 1.81 12.30 -13.17
CA SER A 200 2.46 13.20 -12.22
C SER A 200 2.06 12.97 -10.76
N GLN A 201 0.96 12.26 -10.51
CA GLN A 201 0.41 12.04 -9.17
C GLN A 201 0.34 10.56 -8.80
N ALA A 202 0.46 10.27 -7.50
CA ALA A 202 0.29 8.93 -6.96
C ALA A 202 -1.06 8.78 -6.26
N LEU A 203 -1.78 7.68 -6.53
CA LEU A 203 -2.93 7.29 -5.73
C LEU A 203 -2.48 6.79 -4.36
N ALA A 204 -2.71 7.60 -3.33
CA ALA A 204 -2.50 7.21 -1.95
C ALA A 204 -3.80 6.65 -1.35
N VAL A 205 -3.76 5.39 -0.90
CA VAL A 205 -4.84 4.78 -0.11
C VAL A 205 -4.34 4.70 1.34
N THR A 206 -4.77 5.65 2.17
CA THR A 206 -4.28 5.79 3.55
C THR A 206 -5.26 5.22 4.56
N GLY A 207 -4.73 4.65 5.64
CA GLY A 207 -5.51 4.22 6.79
C GLY A 207 -5.85 5.39 7.70
N GLY A 208 -7.12 5.51 8.10
CA GLY A 208 -7.56 6.43 9.15
C GLY A 208 -7.58 5.77 10.52
N THR A 209 -8.18 6.43 11.50
CA THR A 209 -8.45 5.79 12.80
C THR A 209 -9.36 4.58 12.60
N GLY A 210 -8.91 3.40 13.04
CA GLY A 210 -9.70 2.18 12.94
C GLY A 210 -9.51 1.41 11.64
N ILE A 211 -8.70 1.91 10.69
CA ILE A 211 -8.51 1.32 9.37
C ILE A 211 -7.02 1.23 9.06
N ASP A 212 -6.53 0.02 8.83
CA ASP A 212 -5.21 -0.25 8.27
C ASP A 212 -5.31 -0.44 6.76
N THR A 213 -4.33 0.11 6.04
CA THR A 213 -4.17 -0.10 4.60
C THR A 213 -2.82 -0.73 4.32
N SER A 214 -2.77 -1.71 3.44
CA SER A 214 -1.53 -2.38 3.04
C SER A 214 -1.57 -2.73 1.56
N ALA A 215 -0.41 -2.80 0.91
CA ALA A 215 -0.30 -3.15 -0.49
C ALA A 215 0.76 -4.23 -0.71
N THR A 216 0.43 -5.25 -1.50
CA THR A 216 1.39 -6.28 -1.94
C THR A 216 1.15 -6.58 -3.42
N GLY A 217 2.17 -6.34 -4.26
CA GLY A 217 2.00 -6.37 -5.71
C GLY A 217 0.89 -5.41 -6.16
N GLN A 218 -0.12 -5.95 -6.85
CA GLN A 218 -1.26 -5.18 -7.38
C GLN A 218 -2.48 -5.15 -6.44
N ALA A 219 -2.39 -5.78 -5.26
CA ALA A 219 -3.50 -5.83 -4.32
C ALA A 219 -3.33 -4.76 -3.24
N VAL A 220 -4.35 -3.91 -3.09
CA VAL A 220 -4.52 -3.01 -1.94
C VAL A 220 -5.53 -3.64 -0.99
N THR A 221 -5.13 -3.89 0.25
CA THR A 221 -6.01 -4.38 1.32
C THR A 221 -6.37 -3.21 2.22
N VAL A 222 -7.68 -3.02 2.44
CA VAL A 222 -8.23 -2.09 3.43
C VAL A 222 -8.90 -2.94 4.50
N ALA A 223 -8.37 -2.91 5.72
CA ALA A 223 -8.83 -3.72 6.83
C ALA A 223 -9.13 -2.83 8.04
N ILE A 224 -10.00 -3.29 8.95
CA ILE A 224 -10.11 -2.66 10.26
C ILE A 224 -8.87 -2.98 11.10
N ASP A 225 -8.37 -2.00 11.83
CA ASP A 225 -7.27 -2.20 12.78
C ASP A 225 -7.75 -2.83 14.10
N ASN A 226 -6.84 -3.08 15.03
CA ASN A 226 -7.15 -3.68 16.32
C ASN A 226 -7.85 -2.73 17.32
N THR A 227 -8.04 -1.46 16.96
CA THR A 227 -8.70 -0.45 17.79
C THR A 227 -10.23 -0.47 17.63
N VAL A 228 -10.74 -1.10 16.56
CA VAL A 228 -12.16 -1.28 16.31
C VAL A 228 -12.66 -2.57 16.98
N ALA A 229 -13.79 -2.48 17.67
CA ALA A 229 -14.47 -3.64 18.23
C ALA A 229 -15.25 -4.42 17.15
N THR A 230 -15.01 -5.73 17.06
CA THR A 230 -15.70 -6.62 16.12
C THR A 230 -16.83 -7.39 16.80
N LEU A 231 -17.75 -7.94 16.00
CA LEU A 231 -18.90 -8.72 16.48
C LEU A 231 -18.48 -10.06 17.14
N ALA A 232 -17.40 -10.67 16.63
CA ALA A 232 -16.88 -11.93 17.13
C ALA A 232 -15.47 -11.71 17.69
N GLY A 233 -15.21 -12.25 18.88
CA GLY A 233 -13.92 -12.14 19.56
C GLY A 233 -14.04 -11.49 20.94
N THR A 234 -12.90 -11.32 21.59
CA THR A 234 -12.79 -10.64 22.89
C THR A 234 -12.09 -9.31 22.68
N GLN A 235 -12.70 -8.23 23.14
CA GLN A 235 -12.14 -6.88 23.03
C GLN A 235 -11.67 -6.38 24.40
N SER A 236 -10.48 -5.79 24.45
CA SER A 236 -9.97 -5.09 25.63
C SER A 236 -10.18 -3.58 25.45
N LEU A 237 -11.12 -3.00 26.19
CA LEU A 237 -11.43 -1.57 26.13
C LEU A 237 -10.69 -0.81 27.23
N THR A 238 -9.46 -0.36 26.92
CA THR A 238 -8.65 0.45 27.85
C THR A 238 -8.92 1.93 27.65
N ASN A 239 -9.06 2.70 28.74
CA ASN A 239 -9.28 4.15 28.73
C ASN A 239 -10.50 4.60 27.91
N LYS A 240 -11.58 3.80 27.90
CA LYS A 240 -12.84 4.16 27.23
C LYS A 240 -13.91 4.51 28.25
N THR A 241 -14.71 5.52 27.90
CA THR A 241 -15.97 5.83 28.58
C THR A 241 -17.10 5.12 27.84
N LEU A 242 -17.82 4.23 28.53
CA LEU A 242 -19.02 3.57 28.00
C LEU A 242 -20.24 4.22 28.65
N THR A 243 -21.02 4.99 27.90
CA THR A 243 -22.12 5.80 28.46
C THR A 243 -23.37 4.98 28.78
N ALA A 244 -23.58 3.85 28.08
CA ALA A 244 -24.70 2.93 28.34
C ALA A 244 -24.38 1.50 27.85
N PRO A 245 -23.31 0.84 28.35
CA PRO A 245 -23.01 -0.52 27.94
C PRO A 245 -24.10 -1.48 28.42
N VAL A 246 -24.61 -2.32 27.52
CA VAL A 246 -25.45 -3.47 27.87
C VAL A 246 -24.56 -4.70 27.87
N PHE A 247 -24.34 -5.31 29.03
CA PHE A 247 -23.63 -6.57 29.15
C PHE A 247 -24.64 -7.72 29.06
N GLY A 248 -24.72 -8.39 27.90
CA GLY A 248 -25.49 -9.62 27.77
C GLY A 248 -24.69 -10.82 28.32
N GLY A 249 -25.27 -11.63 29.20
CA GLY A 249 -24.64 -12.83 29.75
C GLY A 249 -23.82 -12.62 31.04
N ILE A 250 -22.90 -13.54 31.32
CA ILE A 250 -22.03 -13.53 32.51
C ILE A 250 -20.85 -12.57 32.27
N SER A 251 -20.76 -11.48 33.03
CA SER A 251 -19.59 -10.60 33.04
C SER A 251 -18.54 -11.14 34.01
N THR A 252 -17.66 -12.02 33.52
CA THR A 252 -16.49 -12.50 34.28
C THR A 252 -15.21 -11.98 33.66
N THR A 253 -14.27 -11.56 34.49
CA THR A 253 -12.87 -11.41 34.07
C THR A 253 -12.22 -12.80 34.00
N ALA A 254 -11.11 -12.94 33.25
CA ALA A 254 -10.34 -14.19 33.22
C ALA A 254 -9.83 -14.64 34.60
N SER A 255 -9.77 -13.73 35.58
CA SER A 255 -9.43 -13.99 36.98
C SER A 255 -10.66 -14.27 37.88
N GLY A 256 -11.88 -14.25 37.32
CA GLY A 256 -13.14 -14.50 38.03
C GLY A 256 -13.70 -13.33 38.83
N ASN A 257 -12.92 -12.26 39.04
CA ASN A 257 -13.34 -11.09 39.84
C ASN A 257 -13.92 -9.97 38.98
N LEU A 258 -15.09 -9.44 39.34
CA LEU A 258 -15.54 -8.13 38.84
C LEU A 258 -14.93 -7.02 39.70
N GLN A 259 -13.99 -6.25 39.15
CA GLN A 259 -13.38 -5.12 39.85
C GLN A 259 -14.01 -3.80 39.38
N VAL A 260 -14.75 -3.12 40.26
CA VAL A 260 -15.33 -1.80 39.99
C VAL A 260 -14.59 -0.75 40.82
N LYS A 261 -14.01 0.26 40.16
CA LYS A 261 -13.31 1.40 40.79
C LYS A 261 -14.02 2.71 40.44
N PRO A 262 -15.20 2.97 41.04
CA PRO A 262 -16.00 4.13 40.67
C PRO A 262 -15.33 5.41 41.17
N ALA A 263 -15.28 6.45 40.32
CA ALA A 263 -14.70 7.75 40.70
C ALA A 263 -15.46 8.42 41.87
N THR A 264 -16.75 8.10 42.03
CA THR A 264 -17.61 8.56 43.13
C THR A 264 -17.44 7.73 44.40
N ASN A 265 -16.60 6.69 44.39
CA ASN A 265 -16.44 5.70 45.46
C ASN A 265 -17.70 4.85 45.75
N ILE A 266 -18.76 4.97 44.95
CA ILE A 266 -20.02 4.25 45.11
C ILE A 266 -20.23 3.30 43.92
N LEU A 267 -20.44 2.01 44.22
CA LEU A 267 -21.09 1.10 43.28
C LEU A 267 -22.59 1.18 43.51
N GLU A 268 -23.31 1.72 42.53
CA GLU A 268 -24.76 1.86 42.57
C GLU A 268 -25.41 0.66 41.85
N VAL A 269 -26.25 -0.10 42.55
CA VAL A 269 -27.09 -1.14 41.95
C VAL A 269 -28.53 -0.65 42.02
N GLN A 270 -29.05 -0.20 40.88
CA GLN A 270 -30.39 0.35 40.80
C GLN A 270 -31.43 -0.72 40.51
N GLY A 271 -32.65 -0.47 40.99
CA GLY A 271 -33.82 -1.16 40.49
C GLY A 271 -34.16 -0.79 39.04
N ASN A 272 -35.25 -1.35 38.52
CA ASN A 272 -35.73 -1.01 37.17
C ASN A 272 -36.52 0.32 37.10
N GLY A 273 -36.63 1.04 38.23
CA GLY A 273 -37.43 2.27 38.33
C GLY A 273 -38.94 2.05 38.43
N SER A 274 -39.40 0.81 38.52
CA SER A 274 -40.81 0.43 38.73
C SER A 274 -40.91 -0.55 39.90
N ASP A 275 -40.98 -1.86 39.61
CA ASP A 275 -41.40 -2.87 40.59
C ASP A 275 -40.24 -3.80 41.02
N THR A 276 -39.02 -3.52 40.57
CA THR A 276 -37.83 -4.32 40.92
C THR A 276 -36.82 -3.43 41.62
N GLU A 277 -36.42 -3.82 42.82
CA GLU A 277 -35.44 -3.11 43.64
C GLU A 277 -34.00 -3.47 43.25
N GLY A 278 -33.07 -2.58 43.62
CA GLY A 278 -31.64 -2.85 43.53
C GLY A 278 -31.24 -3.96 44.50
N GLN A 279 -30.54 -4.97 44.00
CA GLN A 279 -30.15 -6.12 44.80
C GLN A 279 -28.83 -6.75 44.34
N ILE A 280 -28.11 -7.35 45.28
CA ILE A 280 -26.92 -8.16 45.04
C ILE A 280 -27.26 -9.60 45.44
N GLN A 281 -27.17 -10.54 44.50
CA GLN A 281 -27.33 -11.96 44.77
C GLN A 281 -25.98 -12.68 44.84
N LEU A 282 -25.78 -13.42 45.93
CA LEU A 282 -24.63 -14.25 46.20
C LEU A 282 -25.09 -15.71 46.23
N ASN A 283 -24.96 -16.39 45.10
CA ASN A 283 -25.33 -17.80 45.00
C ASN A 283 -24.27 -18.72 45.61
N CYS A 284 -24.68 -19.89 46.09
CA CYS A 284 -23.75 -20.97 46.40
C CYS A 284 -23.07 -21.47 45.11
N HIS A 285 -22.00 -22.27 45.24
CA HIS A 285 -21.24 -22.76 44.08
C HIS A 285 -22.07 -23.60 43.08
N ALA A 286 -23.18 -24.18 43.50
CA ALA A 286 -24.10 -24.96 42.66
C ALA A 286 -25.24 -24.11 42.06
N ASN A 287 -25.33 -22.82 42.41
CA ASN A 287 -26.38 -21.90 41.99
C ASN A 287 -27.82 -22.33 42.32
N SER A 288 -28.01 -23.21 43.32
CA SER A 288 -29.32 -23.72 43.71
C SER A 288 -30.01 -22.89 44.81
N HIS A 289 -29.23 -22.15 45.60
CA HIS A 289 -29.69 -21.22 46.63
C HIS A 289 -28.62 -20.15 46.88
N GLY A 290 -28.92 -19.14 47.70
CA GLY A 290 -27.98 -18.05 47.97
C GLY A 290 -28.43 -17.07 49.05
N GLN A 291 -27.70 -15.96 49.15
CA GLN A 291 -28.04 -14.81 49.95
C GLN A 291 -28.33 -13.62 49.02
N ILE A 292 -29.31 -12.80 49.38
CA ILE A 292 -29.63 -11.57 48.63
C ILE A 292 -29.51 -10.39 49.60
N LEU A 293 -28.74 -9.38 49.21
CA LEU A 293 -28.78 -8.05 49.82
C LEU A 293 -29.71 -7.20 48.95
N LYS A 294 -30.82 -6.75 49.50
CA LYS A 294 -31.88 -6.02 48.77
C LYS A 294 -32.17 -4.70 49.48
N SER A 295 -32.43 -3.63 48.72
CA SER A 295 -32.96 -2.39 49.30
C SER A 295 -34.41 -2.55 49.76
N GLN A 296 -34.89 -1.65 50.62
CA GLN A 296 -36.32 -1.57 50.93
C GLN A 296 -37.12 -1.17 49.66
N PRO A 297 -38.40 -1.57 49.55
CA PRO A 297 -39.23 -1.16 48.43
C PRO A 297 -39.49 0.35 48.45
N HIS A 298 -39.81 0.93 47.29
CA HIS A 298 -40.05 2.37 47.15
C HIS A 298 -41.15 2.89 48.10
N SER A 299 -42.13 2.05 48.44
CA SER A 299 -43.23 2.38 49.35
C SER A 299 -42.79 2.78 50.75
N GLU A 300 -41.62 2.31 51.22
CA GLU A 300 -41.14 2.63 52.56
C GLU A 300 -40.50 4.02 52.65
N ALA A 301 -40.08 4.59 51.51
CA ALA A 301 -39.44 5.91 51.42
C ALA A 301 -38.28 6.14 52.41
N VAL A 302 -37.50 5.09 52.71
CA VAL A 302 -36.35 5.13 53.63
C VAL A 302 -35.01 4.93 52.90
N THR A 303 -33.97 5.55 53.44
CA THR A 303 -32.57 5.29 53.08
C THR A 303 -31.86 4.62 54.26
N ASN A 304 -31.67 3.30 54.17
CA ASN A 304 -31.00 2.52 55.21
C ASN A 304 -29.52 2.33 54.88
N THR A 305 -28.66 2.44 55.89
CA THR A 305 -27.22 2.16 55.76
C THR A 305 -26.85 0.94 56.60
N MET A 306 -26.38 -0.13 55.96
CA MET A 306 -25.70 -1.23 56.66
C MET A 306 -24.23 -0.85 56.85
N LEU A 307 -23.83 -0.54 58.08
CA LEU A 307 -22.42 -0.35 58.40
C LEU A 307 -21.80 -1.71 58.76
N LEU A 308 -20.80 -2.14 57.99
CA LEU A 308 -20.05 -3.35 58.31
C LEU A 308 -19.23 -3.16 59.61
N PRO A 309 -18.99 -4.22 60.39
CA PRO A 309 -18.19 -4.14 61.60
C PRO A 309 -16.79 -3.55 61.33
N LYS A 310 -16.36 -2.59 62.16
CA LYS A 310 -14.99 -2.05 62.10
C LYS A 310 -13.99 -3.04 62.72
N GLY A 311 -12.79 -3.14 62.15
CA GLY A 311 -11.67 -3.90 62.72
C GLY A 311 -11.43 -5.25 62.05
N ALA A 312 -11.25 -6.31 62.85
CA ALA A 312 -10.95 -7.67 62.37
C ALA A 312 -12.17 -8.35 61.70
N ASN A 313 -11.93 -9.51 61.09
CA ASN A 313 -12.99 -10.33 60.48
C ASN A 313 -14.14 -10.59 61.46
N SER A 314 -15.37 -10.31 61.04
CA SER A 314 -16.58 -10.43 61.86
C SER A 314 -17.73 -10.94 61.00
N THR A 315 -18.63 -11.71 61.60
CA THR A 315 -19.87 -12.18 60.96
C THR A 315 -21.04 -11.34 61.43
N LEU A 316 -22.03 -11.16 60.56
CA LEU A 316 -23.34 -10.66 60.96
C LEU A 316 -24.06 -11.77 61.74
N VAL A 317 -24.81 -11.38 62.76
CA VAL A 317 -25.62 -12.31 63.56
C VAL A 317 -26.78 -12.86 62.71
N SER A 318 -27.03 -14.16 62.82
CA SER A 318 -28.05 -14.92 62.09
C SER A 318 -29.25 -15.21 62.99
N LEU A 319 -30.45 -15.25 62.40
CA LEU A 319 -31.68 -15.48 63.14
C LEU A 319 -31.89 -16.95 63.56
N VAL A 320 -31.22 -17.89 62.89
CA VAL A 320 -31.47 -19.34 63.03
C VAL A 320 -30.30 -20.13 63.61
N SER A 321 -29.21 -19.45 64.01
CA SER A 321 -28.09 -20.06 64.74
C SER A 321 -27.92 -19.46 66.12
N THR A 322 -27.36 -20.22 67.05
CA THR A 322 -26.88 -19.69 68.31
C THR A 322 -25.61 -18.88 68.05
N ASP A 323 -25.69 -17.57 68.25
CA ASP A 323 -24.54 -16.68 68.14
C ASP A 323 -24.04 -16.25 69.52
N THR A 324 -22.71 -16.20 69.69
CA THR A 324 -22.06 -15.73 70.93
C THR A 324 -21.60 -14.28 70.76
N LEU A 325 -22.24 -13.34 71.46
CA LEU A 325 -21.98 -11.90 71.35
C LEU A 325 -20.99 -11.38 72.41
N THR A 326 -19.78 -11.94 72.47
CA THR A 326 -18.75 -11.48 73.42
C THR A 326 -18.32 -10.04 73.09
N ASN A 327 -18.09 -9.22 74.13
CA ASN A 327 -17.64 -7.83 74.02
C ASN A 327 -18.62 -6.90 73.25
N LYS A 328 -19.92 -7.20 73.26
CA LYS A 328 -20.96 -6.30 72.76
C LYS A 328 -21.69 -5.64 73.93
N THR A 329 -21.90 -4.34 73.84
CA THR A 329 -22.85 -3.64 74.70
C THR A 329 -24.22 -3.78 74.07
N LEU A 330 -25.08 -4.60 74.68
CA LEU A 330 -26.50 -4.67 74.35
C LEU A 330 -27.22 -3.73 75.31
N THR A 331 -27.66 -2.57 74.84
CA THR A 331 -28.44 -1.65 75.67
C THR A 331 -29.89 -2.11 75.68
N SER A 332 -30.34 -2.65 76.81
CA SER A 332 -31.71 -3.19 77.03
C SER A 332 -32.10 -4.36 76.11
N PRO A 333 -31.32 -5.46 76.05
CA PRO A 333 -31.73 -6.61 75.26
C PRO A 333 -32.93 -7.28 75.91
N LYS A 334 -34.00 -7.49 75.13
CA LYS A 334 -35.10 -8.35 75.54
C LYS A 334 -34.74 -9.80 75.19
N ILE A 335 -34.05 -10.48 76.08
CA ILE A 335 -33.73 -11.91 75.93
C ILE A 335 -34.89 -12.69 76.57
N ASN A 336 -35.90 -13.03 75.78
CA ASN A 336 -36.96 -14.02 76.07
C ASN A 336 -37.50 -14.05 77.54
N GLU A 337 -38.39 -13.11 77.90
CA GLU A 337 -39.17 -13.03 79.16
C GLU A 337 -38.44 -12.49 80.42
N ASN A 338 -39.19 -12.24 81.53
CA ASN A 338 -38.88 -11.30 82.63
C ASN A 338 -37.39 -11.24 83.05
N VAL A 339 -36.68 -10.17 82.68
CA VAL A 339 -35.41 -9.78 83.32
C VAL A 339 -35.43 -8.32 83.73
N VAL A 340 -35.76 -8.10 85.00
CA VAL A 340 -35.22 -6.99 85.81
C VAL A 340 -34.77 -7.60 87.13
N MET A 341 -33.51 -8.03 87.21
CA MET A 341 -32.87 -8.24 88.51
C MET A 341 -31.96 -7.05 88.79
N SER A 342 -32.39 -6.18 89.70
CA SER A 342 -31.59 -5.06 90.22
C SER A 342 -30.50 -5.52 91.21
N SER A 343 -30.06 -6.76 91.12
CA SER A 343 -29.01 -7.32 91.96
C SER A 343 -27.64 -7.11 91.31
N THR A 344 -26.69 -6.63 92.10
CA THR A 344 -25.27 -6.59 91.78
C THR A 344 -24.68 -8.01 91.66
N ALA A 345 -23.52 -8.15 91.01
CA ALA A 345 -22.80 -9.42 90.94
C ALA A 345 -22.46 -9.99 92.33
N THR A 346 -22.26 -9.12 93.33
CA THR A 346 -22.03 -9.53 94.72
C THR A 346 -23.27 -10.16 95.34
N GLU A 347 -24.47 -9.62 95.09
CA GLU A 347 -25.73 -10.19 95.57
C GLU A 347 -26.03 -11.54 94.88
N LEU A 348 -25.72 -11.66 93.58
CA LEU A 348 -25.86 -12.92 92.86
C LEU A 348 -24.89 -14.01 93.35
N ASN A 349 -23.65 -13.67 93.66
CA ASN A 349 -22.65 -14.62 94.18
C ASN A 349 -23.01 -15.18 95.57
N ILE A 350 -23.82 -14.47 96.37
CA ILE A 350 -24.31 -14.98 97.66
C ILE A 350 -25.39 -16.06 97.46
N LEU A 351 -26.15 -15.98 96.38
CA LEU A 351 -27.16 -16.99 96.01
C LEU A 351 -26.55 -18.15 95.19
N ASP A 352 -25.35 -17.97 94.65
CA ASP A 352 -24.63 -19.00 93.90
C ASP A 352 -24.20 -20.15 94.83
N GLY A 353 -24.80 -21.33 94.64
CA GLY A 353 -24.62 -22.50 95.49
C GLY A 353 -25.52 -22.56 96.73
N ALA A 354 -26.33 -21.53 96.99
CA ALA A 354 -27.32 -21.57 98.07
C ALA A 354 -28.53 -22.43 97.65
N THR A 355 -28.82 -23.52 98.38
CA THR A 355 -30.05 -24.29 98.18
C THR A 355 -31.12 -23.70 99.09
N VAL A 356 -31.83 -22.68 98.60
CA VAL A 356 -32.83 -21.95 99.37
C VAL A 356 -34.13 -21.91 98.58
N THR A 357 -35.17 -22.52 99.13
CA THR A 357 -36.54 -22.40 98.62
C THR A 357 -37.18 -21.11 99.14
N THR A 358 -38.13 -20.54 98.39
CA THR A 358 -38.93 -19.41 98.89
C THR A 358 -39.65 -19.78 100.19
N THR A 359 -39.99 -21.05 100.38
CA THR A 359 -40.56 -21.54 101.63
C THR A 359 -39.60 -21.40 102.81
N GLU A 360 -38.32 -21.79 102.68
CA GLU A 360 -37.36 -21.71 103.79
C GLU A 360 -37.07 -20.28 104.26
N LEU A 361 -36.96 -19.31 103.35
CA LEU A 361 -36.79 -17.89 103.72
C LEU A 361 -38.07 -17.29 104.31
N ASN A 362 -39.23 -17.64 103.74
CA ASN A 362 -40.51 -17.09 104.19
C ASN A 362 -40.86 -17.52 105.63
N LEU A 363 -40.30 -18.63 106.15
CA LEU A 363 -40.47 -18.97 107.58
C LEU A 363 -39.73 -18.00 108.52
N ILE A 364 -38.72 -17.28 108.04
CA ILE A 364 -37.88 -16.37 108.84
C ILE A 364 -38.27 -14.89 108.62
N ASP A 365 -38.94 -14.55 107.52
CA ASP A 365 -39.34 -13.18 107.19
C ASP A 365 -40.48 -12.62 108.07
N GLY A 366 -41.14 -13.47 108.86
CA GLY A 366 -42.12 -13.09 109.87
C GLY A 366 -43.59 -13.08 109.38
N ASP A 367 -43.85 -13.30 108.09
CA ASP A 367 -45.20 -13.23 107.50
C ASP A 367 -45.84 -14.61 107.25
N THR A 368 -45.11 -15.71 107.46
CA THR A 368 -45.65 -17.08 107.29
C THR A 368 -46.27 -17.63 108.58
N ALA A 369 -47.42 -18.31 108.46
CA ALA A 369 -48.07 -18.99 109.57
C ALA A 369 -47.13 -20.03 110.22
N ARG A 370 -46.96 -19.95 111.55
CA ARG A 370 -46.12 -20.87 112.30
C ARG A 370 -46.72 -22.28 112.27
N GLY A 371 -45.95 -23.27 111.81
CA GLY A 371 -46.36 -24.67 111.82
C GLY A 371 -46.62 -25.21 113.23
N THR A 372 -47.31 -26.35 113.31
CA THR A 372 -47.66 -27.05 114.56
C THR A 372 -46.76 -28.25 114.85
N ASP A 373 -45.65 -28.39 114.11
CA ASP A 373 -44.73 -29.51 114.27
C ASP A 373 -44.08 -29.46 115.66
N ALA A 374 -44.11 -30.61 116.35
CA ALA A 374 -43.57 -30.71 117.70
C ALA A 374 -42.04 -30.68 117.65
N LEU A 375 -41.45 -29.87 118.54
CA LEU A 375 -40.00 -29.77 118.67
C LEU A 375 -39.38 -31.09 119.15
N ALA A 376 -38.47 -31.66 118.37
CA ALA A 376 -37.62 -32.78 118.72
C ALA A 376 -36.21 -32.30 119.12
N ASP A 377 -35.49 -33.08 119.92
CA ASP A 377 -34.15 -32.74 120.46
C ASP A 377 -33.14 -32.29 119.39
N GLY A 378 -33.23 -32.87 118.19
CA GLY A 378 -32.37 -32.57 117.04
C GLY A 378 -32.79 -31.37 116.20
N ASP A 379 -33.97 -30.79 116.43
CA ASP A 379 -34.49 -29.71 115.59
C ASP A 379 -33.67 -28.43 115.79
N GLY A 380 -33.41 -27.74 114.68
CA GLY A 380 -32.68 -26.49 114.65
C GLY A 380 -33.52 -25.33 115.17
N ILE A 381 -32.94 -24.50 116.01
CA ILE A 381 -33.50 -23.21 116.45
C ILE A 381 -32.53 -22.12 116.02
N LEU A 382 -33.01 -21.17 115.24
CA LEU A 382 -32.25 -19.97 114.91
C LEU A 382 -32.12 -19.07 116.14
N ILE A 383 -30.89 -18.69 116.46
CA ILE A 383 -30.55 -17.77 117.55
C ILE A 383 -29.62 -16.69 117.02
N ASN A 384 -29.68 -15.52 117.66
CA ASN A 384 -28.67 -14.50 117.50
C ASN A 384 -27.70 -14.57 118.69
N ASP A 385 -26.46 -14.98 118.43
CA ASP A 385 -25.38 -15.04 119.40
C ASP A 385 -24.42 -13.87 119.17
N ASN A 386 -24.62 -12.80 119.94
CA ASN A 386 -23.83 -11.57 119.91
C ASN A 386 -23.69 -10.92 118.51
N GLY A 387 -24.79 -10.86 117.74
CA GLY A 387 -24.85 -10.23 116.43
C GLY A 387 -24.68 -11.17 115.24
N THR A 388 -24.43 -12.47 115.47
CA THR A 388 -24.34 -13.50 114.42
C THR A 388 -25.50 -14.48 114.51
N MET A 389 -26.22 -14.67 113.40
CA MET A 389 -27.25 -15.71 113.30
C MET A 389 -26.58 -17.09 113.27
N LYS A 390 -26.98 -17.97 114.18
CA LYS A 390 -26.54 -19.37 114.26
C LYS A 390 -27.76 -20.26 114.45
N MET A 391 -27.65 -21.53 114.08
CA MET A 391 -28.61 -22.54 114.52
C MET A 391 -28.06 -23.27 115.74
N THR A 392 -28.83 -23.29 116.82
CA THR A 392 -28.67 -24.23 117.94
C THR A 392 -29.67 -25.37 117.78
N ASN A 393 -29.74 -26.32 118.71
CA ASN A 393 -30.78 -27.33 118.72
C ASN A 393 -31.63 -27.29 120.00
N VAL A 394 -32.83 -27.87 119.92
CA VAL A 394 -33.79 -27.93 121.03
C VAL A 394 -33.15 -28.57 122.28
N GLN A 395 -32.32 -29.60 122.11
CA GLN A 395 -31.62 -30.26 123.22
C GLN A 395 -30.68 -29.31 123.97
N THR A 396 -29.94 -28.46 123.25
CA THR A 396 -29.02 -27.48 123.84
C THR A 396 -29.79 -26.42 124.60
N VAL A 397 -30.90 -25.92 124.05
CA VAL A 397 -31.79 -24.98 124.74
C VAL A 397 -32.39 -25.63 125.98
N ARG A 398 -32.87 -26.87 125.90
CA ARG A 398 -33.37 -27.62 127.05
C ARG A 398 -32.30 -27.73 128.13
N THR A 399 -31.08 -28.13 127.74
CA THR A 399 -29.95 -28.27 128.67
C THR A 399 -29.63 -26.93 129.35
N TYR A 400 -29.60 -25.84 128.60
CA TYR A 400 -29.41 -24.49 129.15
C TYR A 400 -30.50 -24.14 130.16
N MET A 401 -31.78 -24.39 129.82
CA MET A 401 -32.91 -24.12 130.70
C MET A 401 -32.91 -25.01 131.95
N THR A 402 -32.60 -26.30 131.83
CA THR A 402 -32.55 -27.23 132.98
C THR A 402 -31.37 -26.95 133.89
N THR A 403 -30.21 -26.56 133.32
CA THR A 403 -29.00 -26.26 134.09
C THR A 403 -29.16 -24.95 134.88
N ASN A 404 -29.80 -23.93 134.28
CA ASN A 404 -30.10 -22.66 134.98
C ASN A 404 -31.30 -22.75 135.93
N ALA A 405 -32.21 -23.72 135.74
CA ALA A 405 -33.27 -24.01 136.71
C ALA A 405 -32.74 -24.70 137.98
N ALA A 406 -31.65 -25.49 137.88
CA ALA A 406 -31.06 -26.19 139.01
C ALA A 406 -30.36 -25.26 140.03
N THR A 407 -30.01 -24.02 139.66
CA THR A 407 -29.28 -23.08 140.53
C THR A 407 -30.19 -22.18 141.38
N THR A 408 -31.52 -22.20 141.20
CA THR A 408 -32.47 -21.33 141.95
C THR A 408 -33.28 -22.04 143.04
N GLY A 409 -33.01 -23.32 143.34
CA GLY A 409 -33.54 -24.01 144.53
C GLY A 409 -35.06 -24.22 144.57
N LYS A 410 -35.80 -23.84 143.53
CA LYS A 410 -37.18 -24.26 143.30
C LYS A 410 -37.16 -25.22 142.13
N ALA A 411 -37.43 -26.50 142.39
CA ALA A 411 -37.89 -27.40 141.35
C ALA A 411 -39.22 -26.83 140.83
N ILE A 412 -39.15 -25.96 139.83
CA ILE A 412 -40.31 -25.66 138.99
C ILE A 412 -40.52 -26.96 138.22
N ALA A 413 -41.38 -27.82 138.74
CA ALA A 413 -42.10 -28.79 137.93
C ALA A 413 -42.91 -27.97 136.92
N MET A 414 -42.24 -27.52 135.87
CA MET A 414 -42.90 -26.93 134.71
C MET A 414 -43.50 -28.12 133.98
N ALA A 415 -44.67 -28.55 134.43
CA ALA A 415 -45.56 -29.38 133.65
C ALA A 415 -45.97 -28.54 132.43
N MET A 416 -45.10 -28.49 131.41
CA MET A 416 -45.56 -28.24 130.06
C MET A 416 -46.38 -29.47 129.69
N VAL A 417 -47.68 -29.38 129.94
CA VAL A 417 -48.66 -30.24 129.29
C VAL A 417 -48.61 -29.88 127.81
N PHE A 418 -47.82 -30.62 127.05
CA PHE A 418 -47.94 -30.66 125.60
C PHE A 418 -49.16 -31.54 125.31
N GLY A 419 -50.24 -30.91 124.85
CA GLY A 419 -51.40 -31.61 124.29
C GLY A 419 -51.14 -32.03 122.85
#